data_AF-A0A2I0VKM0-F1
#
_entry.id   AF-A0A2I0VKM0-F1
#
_cell.length_a   1.000
_cell.length_b   1.000
_cell.length_c   1.000
_cell.angle_alpha   90.00
_cell.angle_beta   90.00
_cell.angle_gamma   90.00
#
_symmetry.space_group_name_H-M   'P 1'
#
loop_
_entity.id
_entity.type
_entity.pdbx_description
1 polymer ?
#
loop_
_entity_poly.entity_id
_entity_poly.type
_entity_poly.pdbx_seq_one_letter_code
_entity_poly.pdbx_strand_id
1 'polypeptide(L)'
;MEEVDHLAPERMTAEFDVEAMKMVWAGSRRTFEIADRMSRLVASHPEFRKDNRTVLGRKELFRNCLRKAGHAWKRINELRLTDEEASMLRFFVDEPSYVDLHWGMFVPAIKGQGTDEQQKKWLSLAYKMQIIGCYAQTELGHDSNVQGLETTATFDTKTDEFFIHSPTLTSSKLWPGGLGKVSTHAVVYARLITDGQDYRVHGFIVQLRSLDDHLPLPGITVGDIGTKFGSGAYNTMDNGVLQLDHVRIPGDQMLMSLSQVTREGKYIHSDVPRQLVYGTMIFVRQTIVADASRALSRAVCIAVRYSAVRRQFNSQDGGPETQVIDFKTQQSRLFPLLASAYAFRFVGNWLKWLYTDVTQRLQAWDFATLPEVHACTPG
;
A
#
# COMPACT_ATOMS: atom_id res chain seq x y z
N MET A 1 -26.74 27.90 14.27
CA MET A 1 -26.70 28.42 12.89
C MET A 1 -27.09 27.26 12.00
N GLU A 2 -28.14 27.42 11.20
CA GLU A 2 -28.46 26.43 10.16
C GLU A 2 -27.26 26.33 9.20
N GLU A 3 -26.91 25.12 8.77
CA GLU A 3 -25.89 24.91 7.75
C GLU A 3 -26.42 25.39 6.39
N VAL A 4 -26.10 26.63 6.03
CA VAL A 4 -26.48 27.20 4.72
C VAL A 4 -25.54 26.68 3.64
N ASP A 5 -26.09 26.09 2.58
CA ASP A 5 -25.32 25.66 1.41
C ASP A 5 -25.03 26.82 0.45
N HIS A 6 -23.89 27.50 0.66
CA HIS A 6 -23.48 28.62 -0.18
C HIS A 6 -23.14 28.26 -1.63
N LEU A 7 -23.05 26.96 -1.97
CA LEU A 7 -22.83 26.48 -3.33
C LEU A 7 -24.13 26.01 -4.01
N ALA A 8 -25.29 26.17 -3.40
CA ALA A 8 -26.57 25.79 -4.01
C ALA A 8 -26.79 26.42 -5.41
N PRO A 9 -26.47 27.70 -5.66
CA PRO A 9 -26.58 28.28 -7.00
C PRO A 9 -25.78 27.52 -8.07
N GLU A 10 -24.52 27.18 -7.77
CA GLU A 10 -23.64 26.40 -8.66
C GLU A 10 -24.13 24.97 -8.86
N ARG A 11 -24.80 24.38 -7.86
CA ARG A 11 -25.35 23.03 -7.98
C ARG A 11 -26.58 22.98 -8.87
N MET A 12 -27.38 24.05 -8.90
CA MET A 12 -28.58 24.14 -9.73
C MET A 12 -28.27 24.31 -11.22
N THR A 13 -27.07 24.73 -11.59
CA THR A 13 -26.65 24.85 -13.00
C THR A 13 -26.17 23.53 -13.61
N ALA A 14 -26.20 22.42 -12.86
CA ALA A 14 -25.78 21.12 -13.37
C ALA A 14 -26.75 20.64 -14.47
N GLU A 15 -26.19 20.29 -15.64
CA GLU A 15 -26.94 19.79 -16.81
C GLU A 15 -27.02 18.25 -16.84
N PHE A 16 -26.74 17.58 -15.72
CA PHE A 16 -26.79 16.13 -15.57
C PHE A 16 -27.16 15.73 -14.14
N ASP A 17 -27.64 14.50 -13.95
CA ASP A 17 -27.94 13.95 -12.63
C ASP A 17 -26.65 13.56 -11.87
N VAL A 18 -26.38 14.26 -10.78
CA VAL A 18 -25.22 14.02 -9.91
C VAL A 18 -25.29 12.66 -9.21
N GLU A 19 -26.47 12.13 -8.92
CA GLU A 19 -26.61 10.81 -8.28
C GLU A 19 -26.24 9.69 -9.25
N ALA A 20 -26.63 9.80 -10.52
CA ALA A 20 -26.15 8.92 -11.57
C ALA A 20 -24.62 9.01 -11.74
N MET A 21 -24.05 10.21 -11.70
CA MET A 21 -22.60 10.41 -11.83
C MET A 21 -21.81 9.83 -10.64
N LYS A 22 -22.37 9.81 -9.43
CA LYS A 22 -21.77 9.11 -8.28
C LYS A 22 -21.65 7.61 -8.54
N MET A 23 -22.62 6.99 -9.22
CA MET A 23 -22.53 5.58 -9.61
C MET A 23 -21.44 5.33 -10.63
N VAL A 24 -21.33 6.20 -11.65
CA VAL A 24 -20.26 6.13 -12.65
C VAL A 24 -18.88 6.24 -11.97
N TRP A 25 -18.71 7.18 -11.05
CA TRP A 25 -17.47 7.33 -10.29
C TRP A 25 -17.19 6.10 -9.42
N ALA A 26 -18.18 5.60 -8.69
CA ALA A 26 -18.00 4.43 -7.84
C ALA A 26 -17.71 3.15 -8.64
N GLY A 27 -18.21 3.06 -9.87
CA GLY A 27 -18.10 1.92 -10.77
C GLY A 27 -19.21 0.88 -10.60
N SER A 28 -19.89 0.87 -9.46
CA SER A 28 -21.11 0.09 -9.24
C SER A 28 -21.92 0.65 -8.07
N ARG A 29 -23.22 0.32 -8.02
CA ARG A 29 -24.10 0.68 -6.89
C ARG A 29 -23.60 0.09 -5.57
N ARG A 30 -23.22 -1.19 -5.56
CA ARG A 30 -22.66 -1.85 -4.37
C ARG A 30 -21.42 -1.12 -3.84
N THR A 31 -20.47 -0.80 -4.72
CA THR A 31 -19.24 -0.09 -4.34
C THR A 31 -19.55 1.31 -3.80
N PHE A 32 -20.52 2.01 -4.38
CA PHE A 32 -20.99 3.30 -3.86
C PHE A 32 -21.57 3.16 -2.45
N GLU A 33 -22.49 2.22 -2.23
CA GLU A 33 -23.16 2.03 -0.94
C GLU A 33 -22.17 1.67 0.18
N ILE A 34 -21.19 0.80 -0.11
CA ILE A 34 -20.12 0.48 0.84
C ILE A 34 -19.28 1.73 1.15
N ALA A 35 -18.87 2.46 0.12
CA ALA A 35 -18.03 3.65 0.28
C ALA A 35 -18.75 4.76 1.06
N ASP A 36 -20.00 5.08 0.72
CA ASP A 36 -20.80 6.10 1.42
C ASP A 36 -20.98 5.71 2.89
N ARG A 37 -21.38 4.47 3.17
CA ARG A 37 -21.57 3.99 4.55
C ARG A 37 -20.26 4.03 5.36
N MET A 38 -19.14 3.56 4.80
CA MET A 38 -17.85 3.60 5.50
C MET A 38 -17.35 5.04 5.70
N SER A 39 -17.58 5.92 4.73
CA SER A 39 -17.21 7.33 4.85
C SER A 39 -17.94 8.02 6.02
N ARG A 40 -19.25 7.77 6.17
CA ARG A 40 -20.06 8.30 7.28
C ARG A 40 -19.66 7.69 8.62
N LEU A 41 -19.39 6.38 8.65
CA LEU A 41 -18.92 5.70 9.85
C LEU A 41 -17.61 6.30 10.35
N VAL A 42 -16.65 6.55 9.45
CA VAL A 42 -15.37 7.15 9.83
C VAL A 42 -15.54 8.62 10.23
N ALA A 43 -16.28 9.41 9.44
CA ALA A 43 -16.44 10.84 9.67
C ALA A 43 -17.18 11.18 10.98
N SER A 44 -18.14 10.35 11.39
CA SER A 44 -18.90 10.52 12.63
C SER A 44 -18.14 10.09 13.89
N HIS A 45 -17.01 9.40 13.75
CA HIS A 45 -16.31 8.80 14.88
C HIS A 45 -15.15 9.70 15.37
N PRO A 46 -15.18 10.19 16.63
CA PRO A 46 -14.15 11.11 17.15
C PRO A 46 -12.72 10.56 17.10
N GLU A 47 -12.55 9.26 17.35
CA GLU A 47 -11.26 8.58 17.29
C GLU A 47 -10.50 8.78 15.96
N PHE A 48 -11.21 8.91 14.83
CA PHE A 48 -10.61 9.05 13.50
C PHE A 48 -10.39 10.51 13.05
N ARG A 49 -10.64 11.48 13.93
CA ARG A 49 -10.36 12.90 13.65
C ARG A 49 -8.91 13.12 13.19
N LYS A 50 -8.74 13.98 12.19
CA LYS A 50 -7.45 14.24 11.51
C LYS A 50 -7.23 15.71 11.15
N ASP A 51 -8.09 16.59 11.63
CA ASP A 51 -8.04 18.04 11.45
C ASP A 51 -6.87 18.70 12.20
N ASN A 52 -6.40 18.08 13.29
CA ASN A 52 -5.24 18.54 14.06
C ASN A 52 -3.90 17.93 13.61
N ARG A 53 -3.88 17.09 12.56
CA ARG A 53 -2.69 16.28 12.21
C ARG A 53 -1.44 17.12 11.94
N THR A 54 -1.60 18.31 11.38
CA THR A 54 -0.50 19.19 10.97
C THR A 54 0.19 19.92 12.13
N VAL A 55 -0.41 19.92 13.33
CA VAL A 55 0.14 20.63 14.51
C VAL A 55 0.76 19.68 15.54
N LEU A 56 0.70 18.36 15.33
CA LEU A 56 1.25 17.37 16.25
C LEU A 56 2.75 17.16 16.03
N GLY A 57 3.49 16.99 17.12
CA GLY A 57 4.88 16.54 17.06
C GLY A 57 4.99 15.06 16.61
N ARG A 58 6.13 14.66 16.02
CA ARG A 58 6.30 13.34 15.40
C ARG A 58 5.92 12.15 16.30
N LYS A 59 6.32 12.18 17.58
CA LYS A 59 6.01 11.11 18.54
C LYS A 59 4.50 10.99 18.80
N GLU A 60 3.82 12.13 18.97
CA GLU A 60 2.38 12.16 19.22
C GLU A 60 1.59 11.75 17.97
N LEU A 61 2.02 12.24 16.80
CA LEU A 61 1.48 11.84 15.51
C LEU A 61 1.54 10.31 15.32
N PHE A 62 2.68 9.70 15.64
CA PHE A 62 2.85 8.25 15.54
C PHE A 62 1.99 7.48 16.57
N ARG A 63 1.94 7.93 17.83
CA ARG A 63 1.04 7.31 18.83
C ARG A 63 -0.43 7.39 18.41
N ASN A 64 -0.85 8.51 17.84
CA ASN A 64 -2.21 8.68 17.33
C ASN A 64 -2.50 7.72 16.17
N CYS A 65 -1.54 7.51 15.27
CA CYS A 65 -1.62 6.51 14.20
C CYS A 65 -1.81 5.10 14.76
N LEU A 66 -1.02 4.69 15.77
CA LEU A 66 -1.18 3.38 16.43
C LEU A 66 -2.55 3.23 17.09
N ARG A 67 -3.02 4.27 17.81
CA ARG A 67 -4.35 4.29 18.44
C ARG A 67 -5.45 4.09 17.40
N LYS A 68 -5.40 4.83 16.28
CA LYS A 68 -6.38 4.72 15.20
C LYS A 68 -6.35 3.35 14.52
N ALA A 69 -5.17 2.78 14.28
CA ALA A 69 -5.04 1.44 13.71
C ALA A 69 -5.64 0.36 14.62
N GLY A 70 -5.34 0.41 15.92
CA GLY A 70 -5.95 -0.48 16.92
C GLY A 70 -7.47 -0.31 17.02
N HIS A 71 -7.95 0.94 17.01
CA HIS A 71 -9.39 1.22 17.02
C HIS A 71 -10.09 0.75 15.74
N ALA A 72 -9.48 0.95 14.58
CA ALA A 72 -10.00 0.45 13.30
C ALA A 72 -10.13 -1.08 13.33
N TRP A 73 -9.12 -1.80 13.83
CA TRP A 73 -9.18 -3.25 14.00
C TRP A 73 -10.32 -3.67 14.94
N LYS A 74 -10.48 -2.99 16.08
CA LYS A 74 -11.61 -3.22 17.00
C LYS A 74 -12.95 -3.06 16.29
N ARG A 75 -13.14 -1.97 15.53
CA ARG A 75 -14.38 -1.71 14.79
C ARG A 75 -14.66 -2.73 13.70
N ILE A 76 -13.64 -3.18 12.98
CA ILE A 76 -13.74 -4.25 11.97
C ILE A 76 -14.34 -5.51 12.60
N ASN A 77 -13.83 -5.92 13.77
CA ASN A 77 -14.30 -7.12 14.46
C ASN A 77 -15.71 -6.95 15.07
N GLU A 78 -15.97 -5.84 15.77
CA GLU A 78 -17.26 -5.58 16.41
C GLU A 78 -18.41 -5.49 15.41
N LEU A 79 -18.16 -4.85 14.26
CA LEU A 79 -19.13 -4.68 13.19
C LEU A 79 -19.14 -5.85 12.20
N ARG A 80 -18.24 -6.84 12.37
CA ARG A 80 -18.06 -7.98 11.47
C ARG A 80 -17.90 -7.55 10.01
N LEU A 81 -17.08 -6.53 9.80
CA LEU A 81 -16.84 -6.00 8.46
C LEU A 81 -16.16 -7.05 7.59
N THR A 82 -16.63 -7.18 6.35
CA THR A 82 -15.94 -7.91 5.28
C THR A 82 -14.61 -7.25 4.94
N ASP A 83 -13.73 -7.98 4.23
CA ASP A 83 -12.43 -7.44 3.79
C ASP A 83 -12.57 -6.17 2.92
N GLU A 84 -13.61 -6.11 2.08
CA GLU A 84 -13.91 -4.95 1.23
C GLU A 84 -14.29 -3.73 2.08
N GLU A 85 -15.16 -3.91 3.07
CA GLU A 85 -15.57 -2.85 4.00
C GLU A 85 -14.42 -2.41 4.90
N ALA A 86 -13.63 -3.36 5.41
CA ALA A 86 -12.44 -3.08 6.22
C ALA A 86 -11.39 -2.28 5.44
N SER A 87 -11.18 -2.61 4.16
CA SER A 87 -10.32 -1.84 3.25
C SER A 87 -10.83 -0.42 3.05
N MET A 88 -12.13 -0.26 2.81
CA MET A 88 -12.76 1.06 2.67
C MET A 88 -12.74 1.87 3.97
N LEU A 89 -12.87 1.22 5.14
CA LEU A 89 -12.71 1.88 6.43
C LEU A 89 -11.29 2.47 6.56
N ARG A 90 -10.25 1.67 6.28
CA ARG A 90 -8.86 2.16 6.31
C ARG A 90 -8.63 3.30 5.32
N PHE A 91 -9.20 3.19 4.12
CA PHE A 91 -9.14 4.25 3.11
C PHE A 91 -9.68 5.60 3.64
N PHE A 92 -10.84 5.60 4.31
CA PHE A 92 -11.43 6.83 4.83
C PHE A 92 -10.78 7.34 6.13
N VAL A 93 -10.12 6.48 6.91
CA VAL A 93 -9.25 6.92 8.02
C VAL A 93 -8.13 7.83 7.48
N ASP A 94 -7.68 7.60 6.23
CA ASP A 94 -6.84 8.51 5.45
C ASP A 94 -5.55 8.87 6.21
N GLU A 95 -4.89 7.86 6.78
CA GLU A 95 -3.67 8.01 7.58
C GLU A 95 -2.69 6.87 7.25
N PRO A 96 -1.55 7.14 6.59
CA PRO A 96 -0.54 6.12 6.28
C PRO A 96 -0.06 5.43 7.55
N SER A 97 -0.09 4.10 7.58
CA SER A 97 0.24 3.31 8.78
C SER A 97 0.76 1.91 8.44
N TYR A 98 1.38 1.24 9.41
CA TYR A 98 1.94 -0.11 9.24
C TYR A 98 0.94 -1.15 8.70
N VAL A 99 -0.37 -0.95 8.90
CA VAL A 99 -1.39 -1.87 8.39
C VAL A 99 -1.46 -1.86 6.86
N ASP A 100 -1.07 -0.77 6.21
CA ASP A 100 -1.07 -0.65 4.75
C ASP A 100 -0.06 -1.63 4.14
N LEU A 101 1.14 -1.73 4.72
CA LEU A 101 2.16 -2.69 4.26
C LEU A 101 1.84 -4.12 4.69
N HIS A 102 1.24 -4.31 5.87
CA HIS A 102 0.83 -5.63 6.32
C HIS A 102 -0.17 -6.28 5.35
N TRP A 103 -1.24 -5.55 5.02
CA TRP A 103 -2.28 -6.06 4.12
C TRP A 103 -1.93 -5.93 2.64
N GLY A 104 -1.20 -4.88 2.27
CA GLY A 104 -0.91 -4.54 0.88
C GLY A 104 0.31 -5.27 0.30
N MET A 105 1.26 -5.70 1.14
CA MET A 105 2.51 -6.31 0.66
C MET A 105 2.88 -7.60 1.40
N PHE A 106 2.89 -7.62 2.73
CA PHE A 106 3.30 -8.80 3.49
C PHE A 106 2.40 -10.02 3.24
N VAL A 107 1.08 -9.85 3.39
CA VAL A 107 0.10 -10.90 3.12
C VAL A 107 0.13 -11.34 1.64
N PRO A 108 0.10 -10.43 0.65
CA PRO A 108 0.21 -10.80 -0.77
C PRO A 108 1.53 -11.50 -1.13
N ALA A 109 2.66 -11.13 -0.53
CA ALA A 109 3.94 -11.80 -0.78
C ALA A 109 3.90 -13.26 -0.33
N ILE A 110 3.36 -13.54 0.85
CA ILE A 110 3.20 -14.92 1.35
C ILE A 110 2.23 -15.71 0.47
N LYS A 111 1.10 -15.11 0.04
CA LYS A 111 0.16 -15.75 -0.88
C LYS A 111 0.78 -16.11 -2.24
N GLY A 112 1.57 -15.20 -2.81
CA GLY A 112 2.10 -15.37 -4.15
C GLY A 112 3.36 -16.24 -4.21
N GLN A 113 4.14 -16.29 -3.12
CA GLN A 113 5.49 -16.88 -3.11
C GLN A 113 5.63 -18.02 -2.10
N GLY A 114 4.69 -18.19 -1.16
CA GLY A 114 4.71 -19.28 -0.18
C GLY A 114 4.04 -20.55 -0.70
N THR A 115 4.53 -21.72 -0.27
CA THR A 115 3.83 -23.00 -0.48
C THR A 115 2.49 -23.03 0.27
N ASP A 116 1.64 -24.00 -0.02
CA ASP A 116 0.33 -24.14 0.65
C ASP A 116 0.49 -24.29 2.18
N GLU A 117 1.51 -25.01 2.63
CA GLU A 117 1.85 -25.17 4.05
C GLU A 117 2.30 -23.86 4.68
N GLN A 118 3.16 -23.11 3.98
CA GLN A 118 3.63 -21.80 4.43
C GLN A 118 2.47 -20.81 4.50
N GLN A 119 1.60 -20.80 3.50
CA GLN A 119 0.39 -19.98 3.49
C GLN A 119 -0.51 -20.34 4.66
N LYS A 120 -0.80 -21.62 4.87
CA LYS A 120 -1.64 -22.09 5.99
C LYS A 120 -1.08 -21.66 7.34
N LYS A 121 0.23 -21.76 7.55
CA LYS A 121 0.91 -21.32 8.78
C LYS A 121 0.86 -19.80 8.91
N TRP A 122 1.51 -19.08 8.01
CA TRP A 122 1.79 -17.65 8.18
C TRP A 122 0.60 -16.75 7.92
N LEU A 123 -0.25 -17.06 6.94
CA LEU A 123 -1.45 -16.26 6.69
C LEU A 123 -2.47 -16.41 7.83
N SER A 124 -2.54 -17.57 8.49
CA SER A 124 -3.44 -17.74 9.63
C SER A 124 -3.08 -16.81 10.80
N LEU A 125 -1.77 -16.59 11.02
CA LEU A 125 -1.26 -15.66 12.03
C LEU A 125 -1.47 -14.21 11.59
N ALA A 126 -1.12 -13.89 10.33
CA ALA A 126 -1.23 -12.55 9.78
C ALA A 126 -2.69 -12.06 9.74
N TYR A 127 -3.63 -12.89 9.26
CA TYR A 127 -5.05 -12.51 9.20
C TYR A 127 -5.66 -12.21 10.56
N LYS A 128 -5.16 -12.86 11.62
CA LYS A 128 -5.61 -12.65 12.99
C LYS A 128 -4.83 -11.55 13.71
N MET A 129 -3.90 -10.88 13.02
CA MET A 129 -2.98 -9.89 13.58
C MET A 129 -2.16 -10.44 14.77
N GLN A 130 -1.92 -11.77 14.81
CA GLN A 130 -1.04 -12.40 15.80
C GLN A 130 0.43 -12.11 15.51
N ILE A 131 0.73 -11.78 14.24
CA ILE A 131 1.99 -11.20 13.81
C ILE A 131 1.70 -9.97 12.96
N ILE A 132 2.61 -8.98 13.01
CA ILE A 132 2.55 -7.81 12.14
C ILE A 132 3.78 -7.83 11.24
N GLY A 133 3.51 -7.80 9.95
CA GLY A 133 4.51 -8.00 8.91
C GLY A 133 4.75 -6.76 8.05
N CYS A 134 5.98 -6.59 7.56
CA CYS A 134 6.33 -5.61 6.52
C CYS A 134 7.08 -6.26 5.35
N TYR A 135 7.33 -5.49 4.30
CA TYR A 135 8.00 -5.92 3.06
C TYR A 135 9.38 -5.27 2.95
N ALA A 136 10.43 -6.04 3.25
CA ALA A 136 11.80 -5.55 3.37
C ALA A 136 12.63 -5.93 2.13
N GLN A 137 12.44 -5.18 1.05
CA GLN A 137 13.17 -5.36 -0.21
C GLN A 137 14.27 -4.31 -0.40
N THR A 138 13.88 -3.04 -0.52
CA THR A 138 14.75 -1.91 -0.81
C THR A 138 15.88 -1.79 0.21
N GLU A 139 17.07 -1.51 -0.29
CA GLU A 139 18.30 -1.27 0.45
C GLU A 139 18.78 0.17 0.26
N LEU A 140 19.71 0.61 1.11
CA LEU A 140 20.35 1.91 0.97
C LEU A 140 21.05 2.06 -0.39
N GLY A 141 21.71 1.00 -0.89
CA GLY A 141 22.40 0.99 -2.18
C GLY A 141 21.51 0.64 -3.39
N HIS A 142 20.37 -0.01 -3.18
CA HIS A 142 19.62 -0.66 -4.25
C HIS A 142 18.10 -0.60 -4.03
N ASP A 143 17.39 -0.07 -5.03
CA ASP A 143 15.92 -0.07 -5.08
C ASP A 143 15.42 -0.56 -6.44
N SER A 144 15.37 0.33 -7.45
CA SER A 144 14.88 0.01 -8.80
C SER A 144 15.62 -1.17 -9.44
N ASN A 145 16.92 -1.32 -9.15
CA ASN A 145 17.69 -2.49 -9.53
C ASN A 145 17.65 -3.56 -8.43
N VAL A 146 16.52 -4.25 -8.28
CA VAL A 146 16.34 -5.33 -7.29
C VAL A 146 17.34 -6.47 -7.49
N GLN A 147 17.83 -6.72 -8.70
CA GLN A 147 18.85 -7.75 -8.93
C GLN A 147 20.21 -7.41 -8.30
N GLY A 148 20.42 -6.14 -7.95
CA GLY A 148 21.61 -5.62 -7.29
C GLY A 148 21.60 -5.71 -5.77
N LEU A 149 20.52 -6.19 -5.13
CA LEU A 149 20.49 -6.31 -3.67
C LEU A 149 21.71 -7.06 -3.12
N GLU A 150 22.22 -6.58 -1.99
CA GLU A 150 23.45 -7.02 -1.33
C GLU A 150 23.19 -7.94 -0.13
N THR A 151 22.03 -7.84 0.54
CA THR A 151 21.68 -8.72 1.66
C THR A 151 21.76 -10.17 1.21
N THR A 152 22.42 -11.04 1.98
CA THR A 152 22.61 -12.46 1.65
C THR A 152 21.78 -13.37 2.55
N ALA A 153 21.41 -14.53 2.03
CA ALA A 153 20.76 -15.62 2.74
C ALA A 153 21.49 -16.92 2.41
N THR A 154 22.41 -17.33 3.29
CA THR A 154 23.28 -18.50 3.05
C THR A 154 22.73 -19.72 3.77
N PHE A 155 22.46 -20.80 3.04
CA PHE A 155 21.94 -22.05 3.60
C PHE A 155 23.02 -22.88 4.28
N ASP A 156 22.72 -23.41 5.46
CA ASP A 156 23.55 -24.34 6.21
C ASP A 156 22.89 -25.71 6.33
N THR A 157 23.46 -26.67 5.61
CA THR A 157 22.98 -28.06 5.58
C THR A 157 23.14 -28.78 6.91
N LYS A 158 24.00 -28.29 7.82
CA LYS A 158 24.22 -28.92 9.12
C LYS A 158 23.09 -28.63 10.10
N THR A 159 22.55 -27.42 10.06
CA THR A 159 21.49 -26.98 10.99
C THR A 159 20.12 -26.87 10.34
N ASP A 160 20.03 -26.99 9.00
CA ASP A 160 18.79 -26.76 8.24
C ASP A 160 18.26 -25.34 8.45
N GLU A 161 19.16 -24.37 8.37
CA GLU A 161 18.89 -22.94 8.60
C GLU A 161 19.48 -22.07 7.50
N PHE A 162 18.92 -20.87 7.32
CA PHE A 162 19.54 -19.79 6.58
C PHE A 162 20.18 -18.77 7.51
N PHE A 163 21.39 -18.32 7.17
CA PHE A 163 22.03 -17.15 7.73
C PHE A 163 21.72 -15.92 6.88
N ILE A 164 20.94 -15.00 7.44
CA ILE A 164 20.61 -13.73 6.81
C ILE A 164 21.58 -12.66 7.28
N HIS A 165 22.28 -12.02 6.36
CA HIS A 165 23.31 -11.04 6.69
C HIS A 165 23.29 -9.80 5.79
N SER A 166 23.53 -8.64 6.40
CA SER A 166 23.79 -7.36 5.76
C SER A 166 25.32 -7.15 5.68
N PRO A 167 26.01 -7.50 4.57
CA PRO A 167 27.48 -7.49 4.49
C PRO A 167 28.10 -6.09 4.59
N THR A 168 27.34 -5.05 4.26
CA THR A 168 27.81 -3.66 4.16
C THR A 168 26.77 -2.70 4.73
N LEU A 169 27.15 -1.45 4.98
CA LEU A 169 26.18 -0.42 5.32
C LEU A 169 25.15 -0.20 4.18
N THR A 170 25.57 -0.31 2.92
CA THR A 170 24.69 -0.13 1.75
C THR A 170 23.67 -1.26 1.60
N SER A 171 23.96 -2.46 2.12
CA SER A 171 23.03 -3.59 2.20
C SER A 171 21.93 -3.44 3.25
N SER A 172 21.98 -2.39 4.09
CA SER A 172 20.92 -2.14 5.07
C SER A 172 19.59 -1.94 4.35
N LYS A 173 18.55 -2.65 4.76
CA LYS A 173 17.20 -2.38 4.26
C LYS A 173 16.82 -0.96 4.64
N LEU A 174 16.21 -0.22 3.71
CA LEU A 174 15.84 1.17 3.89
C LEU A 174 14.52 1.44 3.17
N TRP A 175 13.60 2.15 3.83
CA TRP A 175 12.23 2.53 3.40
C TRP A 175 11.04 1.65 3.81
N PRO A 176 11.13 0.35 4.12
CA PRO A 176 9.96 -0.47 4.41
C PRO A 176 9.01 0.17 5.44
N GLY A 177 7.76 0.41 5.06
CA GLY A 177 6.74 0.94 5.96
C GLY A 177 6.36 -0.09 7.03
N GLY A 178 6.18 0.34 8.28
CA GLY A 178 5.92 -0.56 9.42
C GLY A 178 7.17 -1.16 10.05
N LEU A 179 8.32 -1.13 9.38
CA LEU A 179 9.55 -1.77 9.87
C LEU A 179 10.13 -1.08 11.09
N GLY A 180 10.10 0.25 11.11
CA GLY A 180 10.92 1.03 12.03
C GLY A 180 10.61 0.76 13.50
N LYS A 181 9.33 0.55 13.82
CA LYS A 181 8.84 0.38 15.20
C LYS A 181 7.75 -0.67 15.37
N VAL A 182 6.94 -1.04 14.36
CA VAL A 182 5.73 -1.86 14.58
C VAL A 182 5.88 -3.33 14.20
N SER A 183 6.44 -3.64 13.03
CA SER A 183 6.44 -5.01 12.53
C SER A 183 7.26 -5.94 13.41
N THR A 184 6.67 -7.08 13.76
CA THR A 184 7.32 -8.18 14.49
C THR A 184 7.98 -9.16 13.55
N HIS A 185 7.53 -9.22 12.29
CA HIS A 185 8.08 -10.05 11.22
C HIS A 185 8.27 -9.23 9.95
N ALA A 186 9.06 -9.74 9.01
CA ALA A 186 9.16 -9.20 7.66
C ALA A 186 9.34 -10.31 6.64
N VAL A 187 8.92 -10.06 5.40
CA VAL A 187 9.48 -10.77 4.24
C VAL A 187 10.70 -9.98 3.80
N VAL A 188 11.89 -10.52 4.05
CA VAL A 188 13.19 -9.96 3.67
C VAL A 188 13.59 -10.54 2.32
N TYR A 189 13.94 -9.69 1.37
CA TYR A 189 14.49 -10.12 0.09
C TYR A 189 16.01 -10.10 0.14
N ALA A 190 16.64 -11.23 -0.18
CA ALA A 190 18.08 -11.42 -0.09
C ALA A 190 18.58 -12.35 -1.20
N ARG A 191 19.87 -12.28 -1.52
CA ARG A 191 20.54 -13.19 -2.44
C ARG A 191 20.62 -14.57 -1.80
N LEU A 192 19.96 -15.56 -2.42
CA LEU A 192 20.01 -16.94 -1.98
C LEU A 192 21.38 -17.54 -2.32
N ILE A 193 22.09 -18.02 -1.31
CA ILE A 193 23.37 -18.70 -1.46
C ILE A 193 23.24 -20.12 -0.90
N THR A 194 23.47 -21.13 -1.74
CA THR A 194 23.52 -22.53 -1.32
C THR A 194 24.54 -23.29 -2.16
N ASP A 195 25.24 -24.24 -1.57
CA ASP A 195 26.35 -24.98 -2.22
C ASP A 195 27.40 -24.06 -2.87
N GLY A 196 27.69 -22.92 -2.23
CA GLY A 196 28.63 -21.92 -2.74
C GLY A 196 28.17 -21.15 -3.98
N GLN A 197 26.94 -21.35 -4.46
CA GLN A 197 26.38 -20.68 -5.63
C GLN A 197 25.32 -19.66 -5.25
N ASP A 198 25.28 -18.56 -6.01
CA ASP A 198 24.32 -17.47 -5.86
C ASP A 198 23.15 -17.63 -6.85
N TYR A 199 21.96 -17.84 -6.30
CA TYR A 199 20.73 -18.07 -7.06
C TYR A 199 19.86 -16.81 -7.19
N ARG A 200 20.42 -15.62 -6.95
CA ARG A 200 19.73 -14.32 -7.00
C ARG A 200 18.70 -14.15 -5.88
N VAL A 201 17.88 -13.10 -6.02
CA VAL A 201 17.00 -12.60 -4.98
C VAL A 201 15.79 -13.52 -4.74
N HIS A 202 15.60 -13.88 -3.46
CA HIS A 202 14.47 -14.66 -2.96
C HIS A 202 13.90 -14.01 -1.70
N GLY A 203 12.65 -14.37 -1.35
CA GLY A 203 11.97 -13.87 -0.15
C GLY A 203 12.09 -14.83 1.02
N PHE A 204 12.35 -14.29 2.21
CA PHE A 204 12.53 -15.04 3.46
C PHE A 204 11.70 -14.40 4.56
N ILE A 205 10.92 -15.19 5.29
CA ILE A 205 10.23 -14.72 6.49
C ILE A 205 11.26 -14.64 7.61
N VAL A 206 11.38 -13.47 8.24
CA VAL A 206 12.30 -13.23 9.35
C VAL A 206 11.52 -12.62 10.50
N GLN A 207 11.60 -13.21 11.69
CA GLN A 207 11.10 -12.59 12.90
C GLN A 207 12.08 -11.49 13.33
N LEU A 208 11.56 -10.27 13.49
CA LEU A 208 12.34 -9.08 13.82
C LEU A 208 12.34 -8.77 15.32
N ARG A 209 11.22 -9.06 15.98
CA ARG A 209 10.97 -8.67 17.37
C ARG A 209 10.31 -9.81 18.12
N SER A 210 10.59 -9.88 19.41
CA SER A 210 9.87 -10.74 20.35
C SER A 210 8.38 -10.42 20.33
N LEU A 211 7.53 -11.44 20.44
CA LEU A 211 6.08 -11.27 20.53
C LEU A 211 5.61 -10.94 21.96
N ASP A 212 6.50 -11.07 22.95
CA ASP A 212 6.18 -10.85 24.37
C ASP A 212 6.46 -9.41 24.80
N ASP A 213 7.66 -8.89 24.49
CA ASP A 213 8.15 -7.58 24.96
C ASP A 213 8.52 -6.61 23.82
N HIS A 214 8.38 -7.05 22.57
CA HIS A 214 8.64 -6.27 21.35
C HIS A 214 10.11 -5.83 21.15
N LEU A 215 11.03 -6.36 21.95
CA LEU A 215 12.46 -6.08 21.78
C LEU A 215 12.98 -6.72 20.49
N PRO A 216 13.91 -6.06 19.76
CA PRO A 216 14.59 -6.67 18.63
C PRO A 216 15.25 -7.99 19.03
N LEU A 217 15.13 -9.01 18.18
CA LEU A 217 15.80 -10.30 18.42
C LEU A 217 17.32 -10.17 18.23
N PRO A 218 18.11 -11.13 18.77
CA PRO A 218 19.58 -11.12 18.59
C PRO A 218 20.01 -11.00 17.13
N GLY A 219 21.04 -10.19 16.87
CA GLY A 219 21.54 -9.93 15.51
C GLY A 219 20.71 -8.93 14.70
N ILE A 220 19.63 -8.35 15.27
CA ILE A 220 18.74 -7.42 14.56
C ILE A 220 18.94 -5.99 15.04
N THR A 221 19.34 -5.12 14.11
CA THR A 221 19.35 -3.66 14.32
C THR A 221 18.23 -3.04 13.49
N VAL A 222 17.28 -2.37 14.15
CA VAL A 222 16.08 -1.82 13.48
C VAL A 222 15.67 -0.45 14.04
N GLY A 223 15.27 0.47 13.17
CA GLY A 223 14.88 1.84 13.56
C GLY A 223 14.07 2.59 12.51
N ASP A 224 13.55 3.76 12.86
CA ASP A 224 12.86 4.68 11.91
C ASP A 224 13.89 5.53 11.16
N ILE A 225 13.67 5.79 9.87
CA ILE A 225 14.60 6.54 9.01
C ILE A 225 14.51 8.07 9.17
N GLY A 226 13.53 8.56 9.94
CA GLY A 226 13.39 9.96 10.26
C GLY A 226 12.18 10.67 9.63
N THR A 227 12.25 12.00 9.67
CA THR A 227 11.20 12.91 9.18
C THR A 227 11.21 12.97 7.65
N LYS A 228 10.00 12.92 7.07
CA LYS A 228 9.74 12.90 5.63
C LYS A 228 8.96 14.15 5.22
N PHE A 229 8.82 14.33 3.91
CA PHE A 229 8.17 15.50 3.31
C PHE A 229 6.71 15.70 3.78
N GLY A 230 6.37 16.95 4.11
CA GLY A 230 5.02 17.40 4.47
C GLY A 230 4.65 17.25 5.95
N SER A 231 3.80 18.17 6.46
CA SER A 231 3.27 18.11 7.82
C SER A 231 2.19 17.03 7.95
N GLY A 232 2.36 16.10 8.90
CA GLY A 232 1.53 14.89 8.93
C GLY A 232 1.97 13.92 7.84
N ALA A 233 1.25 13.88 6.72
CA ALA A 233 1.58 13.05 5.54
C ALA A 233 2.11 11.65 5.90
N TYR A 234 3.22 11.22 5.32
CA TYR A 234 3.87 9.94 5.62
C TYR A 234 4.62 9.91 6.97
N ASN A 235 4.68 11.01 7.72
CA ASN A 235 5.28 11.01 9.06
C ASN A 235 4.44 10.21 10.08
N THR A 236 3.22 9.78 9.75
CA THR A 236 2.47 8.80 10.55
C THR A 236 2.99 7.36 10.37
N MET A 237 3.71 7.10 9.27
CA MET A 237 4.35 5.81 8.98
C MET A 237 5.76 5.76 9.57
N ASP A 238 6.11 4.62 10.16
CA ASP A 238 7.44 4.26 10.63
C ASP A 238 8.27 3.55 9.55
N ASN A 239 8.55 4.25 8.44
CA ASN A 239 9.50 3.75 7.44
C ASN A 239 10.85 3.44 8.11
N GLY A 240 11.33 2.22 7.92
CA GLY A 240 12.42 1.69 8.73
C GLY A 240 13.74 1.49 8.00
N VAL A 241 14.77 1.32 8.82
CA VAL A 241 16.07 0.74 8.48
C VAL A 241 16.22 -0.60 9.20
N LEU A 242 16.82 -1.59 8.56
CA LEU A 242 17.13 -2.90 9.14
C LEU A 242 18.52 -3.38 8.70
N GLN A 243 19.34 -3.77 9.67
CA GLN A 243 20.57 -4.53 9.48
C GLN A 243 20.47 -5.87 10.20
N LEU A 244 21.00 -6.90 9.53
CA LEU A 244 20.97 -8.29 9.99
C LEU A 244 22.40 -8.78 10.16
N ASP A 245 22.77 -9.18 11.38
CA ASP A 245 24.06 -9.76 11.70
C ASP A 245 23.91 -11.27 11.89
N HIS A 246 24.19 -12.03 10.82
CA HIS A 246 24.16 -13.50 10.79
C HIS A 246 22.92 -14.11 11.46
N VAL A 247 21.75 -13.52 11.21
CA VAL A 247 20.48 -13.93 11.81
C VAL A 247 20.09 -15.29 11.25
N ARG A 248 19.86 -16.26 12.13
CA ARG A 248 19.45 -17.61 11.75
C ARG A 248 17.93 -17.70 11.63
N ILE A 249 17.46 -18.29 10.54
CA ILE A 249 16.06 -18.69 10.38
C ILE A 249 15.99 -20.15 9.92
N PRO A 250 14.97 -20.93 10.32
CA PRO A 250 14.74 -22.27 9.80
C PRO A 250 14.66 -22.31 8.26
N GLY A 251 15.09 -23.43 7.66
CA GLY A 251 15.05 -23.66 6.22
C GLY A 251 13.65 -23.48 5.62
N ASP A 252 12.59 -23.85 6.36
CA ASP A 252 11.19 -23.70 5.95
C ASP A 252 10.68 -22.25 5.89
N GLN A 253 11.51 -21.25 6.24
CA GLN A 253 11.14 -19.82 6.21
C GLN A 253 11.52 -19.10 4.92
N MET A 254 12.23 -19.74 3.99
CA MET A 254 12.34 -19.25 2.60
C MET A 254 11.00 -19.46 1.87
N LEU A 255 10.48 -18.47 1.15
CA LEU A 255 9.24 -18.61 0.37
C LEU A 255 9.46 -19.51 -0.85
N MET A 256 8.83 -20.69 -0.87
CA MET A 256 9.26 -21.82 -1.70
C MET A 256 8.30 -22.25 -2.84
N SER A 257 7.28 -21.45 -3.19
CA SER A 257 6.31 -21.88 -4.22
C SER A 257 6.92 -22.05 -5.62
N LEU A 258 7.95 -21.26 -5.96
CA LEU A 258 8.58 -21.21 -7.29
C LEU A 258 9.96 -21.87 -7.34
N SER A 259 10.58 -22.02 -6.19
CA SER A 259 11.97 -22.43 -6.02
C SER A 259 12.15 -22.99 -4.63
N GLN A 260 12.81 -24.13 -4.51
CA GLN A 260 13.01 -24.84 -3.26
C GLN A 260 14.49 -25.03 -2.99
N VAL A 261 14.85 -25.13 -1.72
CA VAL A 261 16.16 -25.60 -1.27
C VAL A 261 15.91 -26.86 -0.46
N THR A 262 16.45 -28.00 -0.93
CA THR A 262 16.33 -29.24 -0.16
C THR A 262 17.23 -29.20 1.07
N ARG A 263 17.00 -30.12 2.00
CA ARG A 263 17.83 -30.26 3.21
C ARG A 263 19.32 -30.49 2.90
N GLU A 264 19.62 -31.12 1.76
CA GLU A 264 20.98 -31.32 1.27
C GLU A 264 21.59 -30.06 0.63
N GLY A 265 20.86 -28.94 0.60
CA GLY A 265 21.30 -27.67 0.03
C GLY A 265 21.12 -27.57 -1.48
N LYS A 266 20.37 -28.48 -2.11
CA LYS A 266 20.14 -28.44 -3.56
C LYS A 266 19.04 -27.45 -3.91
N TYR A 267 19.34 -26.52 -4.81
CA TYR A 267 18.36 -25.62 -5.36
C TYR A 267 17.56 -26.29 -6.49
N ILE A 268 16.23 -26.25 -6.38
CA ILE A 268 15.30 -26.89 -7.32
C ILE A 268 14.29 -25.85 -7.79
N HIS A 269 14.06 -25.80 -9.10
CA HIS A 269 12.93 -25.05 -9.64
C HIS A 269 11.64 -25.84 -9.45
N SER A 270 10.63 -25.18 -8.92
CA SER A 270 9.28 -25.73 -8.86
C SER A 270 8.69 -25.86 -10.27
N ASP A 271 7.73 -26.77 -10.43
CA ASP A 271 6.93 -26.88 -11.66
C ASP A 271 5.96 -25.69 -11.82
N VAL A 272 5.87 -24.83 -10.81
CA VAL A 272 5.06 -23.61 -10.84
C VAL A 272 5.70 -22.57 -11.77
N PRO A 273 4.97 -22.08 -12.80
CA PRO A 273 5.50 -21.07 -13.71
C PRO A 273 5.90 -19.78 -12.99
N ARG A 274 7.15 -19.32 -13.19
CA ARG A 274 7.66 -18.06 -12.59
C ARG A 274 6.86 -16.83 -12.99
N GLN A 275 6.17 -16.90 -14.12
CA GLN A 275 5.28 -15.86 -14.64
C GLN A 275 4.16 -15.52 -13.65
N LEU A 276 3.78 -16.44 -12.75
CA LEU A 276 2.75 -16.19 -11.74
C LEU A 276 3.11 -15.05 -10.77
N VAL A 277 4.40 -14.76 -10.55
CA VAL A 277 4.86 -13.64 -9.70
C VAL A 277 4.40 -12.29 -10.26
N TYR A 278 4.31 -12.17 -11.58
CA TYR A 278 3.87 -10.93 -12.20
C TYR A 278 2.45 -10.55 -11.79
N GLY A 279 1.60 -11.53 -11.41
CA GLY A 279 0.25 -11.27 -10.90
C GLY A 279 0.24 -10.30 -9.73
N THR A 280 1.13 -10.48 -8.74
CA THR A 280 1.23 -9.57 -7.58
C THR A 280 1.63 -8.15 -8.00
N MET A 281 2.58 -8.02 -8.93
CA MET A 281 3.05 -6.72 -9.40
C MET A 281 1.98 -6.00 -10.23
N ILE A 282 1.24 -6.72 -11.08
CA ILE A 282 0.13 -6.16 -11.87
C ILE A 282 -0.98 -5.67 -10.94
N PHE A 283 -1.31 -6.45 -9.90
CA PHE A 283 -2.27 -6.04 -8.87
C PHE A 283 -1.86 -4.72 -8.20
N VAL A 284 -0.60 -4.61 -7.75
CA VAL A 284 -0.10 -3.38 -7.10
C VAL A 284 -0.11 -2.18 -8.05
N ARG A 285 0.26 -2.36 -9.32
CA ARG A 285 0.22 -1.27 -10.30
C ARG A 285 -1.22 -0.80 -10.58
N GLN A 286 -2.16 -1.73 -10.66
CA GLN A 286 -3.57 -1.42 -10.81
C GLN A 286 -4.11 -0.58 -9.64
N THR A 287 -3.71 -0.88 -8.40
CA THR A 287 -4.13 -0.07 -7.24
C THR A 287 -3.53 1.33 -7.26
N ILE A 288 -2.26 1.49 -7.68
CA ILE A 288 -1.60 2.79 -7.83
C ILE A 288 -2.38 3.70 -8.81
N VAL A 289 -2.77 3.18 -9.97
CA VAL A 289 -3.55 3.96 -10.96
C VAL A 289 -4.93 4.34 -10.41
N ALA A 290 -5.58 3.42 -9.69
CA ALA A 290 -6.84 3.73 -9.01
C ALA A 290 -6.66 4.84 -7.95
N ASP A 291 -5.56 4.82 -7.20
CA ASP A 291 -5.24 5.82 -6.19
C ASP A 291 -4.88 7.18 -6.79
N ALA A 292 -4.24 7.22 -7.96
CA ALA A 292 -4.00 8.46 -8.70
C ALA A 292 -5.31 9.19 -9.01
N SER A 293 -6.35 8.48 -9.47
CA SER A 293 -7.68 9.07 -9.72
C SER A 293 -8.31 9.65 -8.45
N ARG A 294 -8.15 8.96 -7.31
CA ARG A 294 -8.71 9.37 -6.01
C ARG A 294 -7.97 10.57 -5.42
N ALA A 295 -6.64 10.59 -5.49
CA ALA A 295 -5.85 11.70 -5.01
C ALA A 295 -6.11 12.97 -5.84
N LEU A 296 -6.13 12.84 -7.17
CA LEU A 296 -6.38 13.96 -8.07
C LEU A 296 -7.82 14.50 -7.90
N SER A 297 -8.82 13.63 -7.79
CA SER A 297 -10.21 14.09 -7.62
C SER A 297 -10.44 14.82 -6.30
N ARG A 298 -9.75 14.44 -5.22
CA ARG A 298 -9.78 15.18 -3.94
C ARG A 298 -9.21 16.59 -4.10
N ALA A 299 -8.05 16.72 -4.73
CA ALA A 299 -7.42 18.03 -4.98
C ALA A 299 -8.30 18.92 -5.88
N VAL A 300 -8.82 18.35 -6.98
CA VAL A 300 -9.73 19.04 -7.90
C VAL A 300 -11.03 19.44 -7.22
N CYS A 301 -11.64 18.57 -6.40
CA CYS A 301 -12.86 18.88 -5.66
C CYS A 301 -12.68 20.11 -4.76
N ILE A 302 -11.56 20.20 -4.03
CA ILE A 302 -11.23 21.38 -3.21
C ILE A 302 -11.05 22.62 -4.10
N ALA A 303 -10.23 22.51 -5.15
CA ALA A 303 -9.92 23.64 -6.02
C ALA A 303 -11.14 24.18 -6.77
N VAL A 304 -12.02 23.31 -7.28
CA VAL A 304 -13.27 23.69 -7.97
C VAL A 304 -14.20 24.40 -7.00
N ARG A 305 -14.48 23.80 -5.84
CA ARG A 305 -15.37 24.42 -4.84
C ARG A 305 -14.83 25.76 -4.36
N TYR A 306 -13.54 25.85 -4.06
CA TYR A 306 -12.94 27.11 -3.64
C TYR A 306 -12.94 28.15 -4.76
N SER A 307 -12.72 27.75 -6.02
CA SER A 307 -12.75 28.67 -7.17
C SER A 307 -14.15 29.22 -7.46
N ALA A 308 -15.19 28.45 -7.13
CA ALA A 308 -16.57 28.91 -7.22
C ALA A 308 -16.97 29.84 -6.06
N VAL A 309 -16.34 29.71 -4.88
CA VAL A 309 -16.59 30.65 -3.76
C VAL A 309 -15.76 31.92 -3.89
N ARG A 310 -14.49 31.78 -4.26
CA ARG A 310 -13.54 32.89 -4.28
C ARG A 310 -13.91 33.85 -5.41
N ARG A 311 -14.15 35.11 -5.04
CA ARG A 311 -14.31 36.22 -5.96
C ARG A 311 -13.06 37.10 -5.92
N GLN A 312 -12.63 37.59 -7.08
CA GLN A 312 -11.49 38.49 -7.19
C GLN A 312 -11.54 39.26 -8.52
N PHE A 313 -11.17 40.54 -8.49
CA PHE A 313 -11.04 41.46 -9.62
C PHE A 313 -12.38 42.05 -10.07
N ASN A 314 -12.67 42.05 -11.38
CA ASN A 314 -13.73 42.84 -11.98
C ASN A 314 -15.08 42.59 -11.30
N SER A 315 -15.79 43.68 -11.04
CA SER A 315 -17.21 43.68 -10.77
C SER A 315 -17.90 44.10 -12.07
N GLN A 316 -18.90 43.33 -12.50
CA GLN A 316 -19.79 43.81 -13.57
C GLN A 316 -20.78 44.79 -12.95
N ASP A 317 -20.82 46.02 -13.47
CA ASP A 317 -21.81 47.06 -13.16
C ASP A 317 -22.04 47.35 -11.67
N GLY A 318 -20.97 47.30 -10.86
CA GLY A 318 -21.05 47.57 -9.40
C GLY A 318 -21.59 46.41 -8.57
N GLY A 319 -21.78 45.23 -9.17
CA GLY A 319 -22.13 43.98 -8.48
C GLY A 319 -20.96 43.36 -7.69
N PRO A 320 -21.13 42.13 -7.17
CA PRO A 320 -20.03 41.40 -6.54
C PRO A 320 -18.90 41.10 -7.55
N GLU A 321 -17.66 41.01 -7.06
CA GLU A 321 -16.50 40.61 -7.87
C GLU A 321 -16.74 39.26 -8.58
N THR A 322 -16.16 39.05 -9.76
CA THR A 322 -16.29 37.81 -10.55
C THR A 322 -15.70 36.61 -9.79
N GLN A 323 -16.37 35.45 -9.88
CA GLN A 323 -15.84 34.20 -9.32
C GLN A 323 -14.59 33.79 -10.10
N VAL A 324 -13.54 33.35 -9.41
CA VAL A 324 -12.27 33.07 -10.10
C VAL A 324 -12.39 31.90 -11.07
N ILE A 325 -13.37 31.00 -10.89
CA ILE A 325 -13.67 29.91 -11.82
C ILE A 325 -14.14 30.38 -13.21
N ASP A 326 -14.62 31.63 -13.33
CA ASP A 326 -15.11 32.18 -14.61
C ASP A 326 -13.97 32.64 -15.53
N PHE A 327 -12.76 32.82 -14.99
CA PHE A 327 -11.60 33.20 -15.80
C PHE A 327 -11.09 32.01 -16.62
N LYS A 328 -10.86 32.23 -17.93
CA LYS A 328 -10.33 31.21 -18.84
C LYS A 328 -8.99 30.64 -18.40
N THR A 329 -8.14 31.43 -17.76
CA THR A 329 -6.87 30.99 -17.19
C THR A 329 -7.05 30.04 -16.00
N GLN A 330 -8.10 30.21 -15.20
CA GLN A 330 -8.43 29.28 -14.12
C GLN A 330 -9.02 27.99 -14.70
N GLN A 331 -9.95 28.10 -15.65
CA GLN A 331 -10.57 26.95 -16.33
C GLN A 331 -9.52 26.10 -17.06
N SER A 332 -8.61 26.71 -17.82
CA SER A 332 -7.58 26.00 -18.58
C SER A 332 -6.58 25.25 -17.69
N ARG A 333 -6.43 25.65 -16.43
CA ARG A 333 -5.58 24.95 -15.44
C ARG A 333 -6.33 23.86 -14.69
N LEU A 334 -7.62 24.08 -14.40
CA LEU A 334 -8.38 23.22 -13.50
C LEU A 334 -9.22 22.16 -14.24
N PHE A 335 -9.87 22.51 -15.35
CA PHE A 335 -10.76 21.58 -16.05
C PHE A 335 -10.02 20.42 -16.72
N PRO A 336 -8.80 20.58 -17.25
CA PRO A 336 -8.02 19.43 -17.69
C PRO A 336 -7.73 18.44 -16.56
N LEU A 337 -7.47 18.92 -15.33
CA LEU A 337 -7.25 18.04 -14.18
C LEU A 337 -8.53 17.33 -13.73
N LEU A 338 -9.69 17.99 -13.82
CA LEU A 338 -10.99 17.35 -13.61
C LEU A 338 -11.22 16.23 -14.63
N ALA A 339 -10.96 16.50 -15.91
CA ALA A 339 -11.06 15.51 -16.97
C ALA A 339 -10.07 14.34 -16.74
N SER A 340 -8.83 14.64 -16.37
CA SER A 340 -7.82 13.63 -16.04
C SER A 340 -8.23 12.76 -14.85
N ALA A 341 -8.89 13.30 -13.83
CA ALA A 341 -9.37 12.49 -12.70
C ALA A 341 -10.36 11.41 -13.15
N TYR A 342 -11.28 11.73 -14.07
CA TYR A 342 -12.19 10.76 -14.67
C TYR A 342 -11.48 9.81 -15.64
N ALA A 343 -10.55 10.31 -16.46
CA ALA A 343 -9.76 9.46 -17.36
C ALA A 343 -8.96 8.41 -16.57
N PHE A 344 -8.27 8.81 -15.50
CA PHE A 344 -7.57 7.91 -14.58
C PHE A 344 -8.52 6.93 -13.89
N ARG A 345 -9.74 7.37 -13.58
CA ARG A 345 -10.76 6.50 -13.00
C ARG A 345 -11.17 5.38 -13.96
N PHE A 346 -11.40 5.72 -15.22
CA PHE A 346 -11.81 4.75 -16.25
C PHE A 346 -10.69 3.78 -16.63
N VAL A 347 -9.46 4.28 -16.83
CA VAL A 347 -8.30 3.39 -17.09
C VAL A 347 -8.00 2.50 -15.88
N GLY A 348 -8.20 2.97 -14.65
CA GLY A 348 -8.09 2.15 -13.45
C GLY A 348 -9.12 1.01 -13.39
N ASN A 349 -10.35 1.24 -13.89
CA ASN A 349 -11.36 0.19 -14.03
C ASN A 349 -10.98 -0.82 -15.13
N TRP A 350 -10.45 -0.35 -16.26
CA TRP A 350 -9.92 -1.22 -17.31
C TRP A 350 -8.75 -2.08 -16.80
N LEU A 351 -7.80 -1.51 -16.05
CA LEU A 351 -6.70 -2.27 -15.43
C LEU A 351 -7.20 -3.31 -14.42
N LYS A 352 -8.31 -3.05 -13.72
CA LYS A 352 -8.94 -4.05 -12.84
C LYS A 352 -9.49 -5.24 -13.63
N TRP A 353 -10.11 -4.97 -14.78
CA TRP A 353 -10.51 -6.01 -15.71
C TRP A 353 -9.28 -6.77 -16.24
N LEU A 354 -8.24 -6.07 -16.68
CA LEU A 354 -7.01 -6.67 -17.20
C LEU A 354 -6.34 -7.59 -16.18
N TYR A 355 -6.25 -7.17 -14.91
CA TYR A 355 -5.75 -8.01 -13.82
C TYR A 355 -6.55 -9.31 -13.68
N THR A 356 -7.88 -9.23 -13.81
CA THR A 356 -8.76 -10.40 -13.70
C THR A 356 -8.55 -11.35 -14.87
N ASP A 357 -8.52 -10.82 -16.10
CA ASP A 357 -8.27 -11.59 -17.33
C ASP A 357 -6.90 -12.30 -17.26
N VAL A 358 -5.85 -11.57 -16.93
CA VAL A 358 -4.49 -12.11 -16.82
C VAL A 358 -4.40 -13.16 -15.72
N THR A 359 -5.02 -12.94 -14.56
CA THR A 359 -5.03 -13.94 -13.49
C THR A 359 -5.68 -15.25 -13.94
N GLN A 360 -6.79 -15.18 -14.68
CA GLN A 360 -7.46 -16.37 -15.22
C GLN A 360 -6.59 -17.09 -16.25
N ARG A 361 -5.94 -16.35 -17.16
CA ARG A 361 -5.01 -16.91 -18.15
C ARG A 361 -3.81 -17.57 -17.49
N LEU A 362 -3.21 -16.91 -16.50
CA LEU A 362 -2.09 -17.43 -15.72
C LEU A 362 -2.44 -18.74 -15.01
N GLN A 363 -3.64 -18.86 -14.45
CA GLN A 363 -4.14 -20.11 -13.86
C GLN A 363 -4.32 -21.22 -14.90
N ALA A 364 -4.61 -20.87 -16.15
CA ALA A 364 -4.69 -21.78 -17.29
C ALA A 364 -3.35 -21.99 -18.02
N TRP A 365 -2.25 -21.46 -17.48
CA TRP A 365 -0.89 -21.55 -18.04
C TRP A 365 -0.78 -20.88 -19.43
N ASP A 366 -1.64 -19.91 -19.71
CA ASP A 366 -1.56 -19.02 -20.88
C ASP A 366 -0.79 -17.75 -20.51
N PHE A 367 0.35 -17.55 -21.20
CA PHE A 367 1.24 -16.41 -20.99
C PHE A 367 1.29 -15.46 -22.19
N ALA A 368 0.44 -15.65 -23.21
CA ALA A 368 0.54 -14.93 -24.47
C ALA A 368 0.40 -13.40 -24.33
N THR A 369 -0.45 -12.94 -23.40
CA THR A 369 -0.72 -11.52 -23.17
C THR A 369 0.24 -10.88 -22.15
N LEU A 370 1.11 -11.67 -21.51
CA LEU A 370 1.98 -11.18 -20.45
C LEU A 370 2.95 -10.08 -20.90
N PRO A 371 3.57 -10.13 -22.10
CA PRO A 371 4.41 -9.03 -22.59
C PRO A 371 3.65 -7.70 -22.73
N GLU A 372 2.42 -7.73 -23.25
CA GLU A 372 1.56 -6.55 -23.38
C GLU A 372 1.22 -5.97 -22.01
N VAL A 373 0.78 -6.82 -21.08
CA VAL A 373 0.41 -6.41 -19.72
C VAL A 373 1.61 -5.81 -18.99
N HIS A 374 2.79 -6.40 -19.18
CA HIS A 374 4.02 -5.90 -18.59
C HIS A 374 4.48 -4.56 -19.20
N ALA A 375 4.08 -4.24 -20.44
CA ALA A 375 4.33 -2.96 -21.08
C ALA A 375 3.28 -1.90 -20.71
N CYS A 376 2.00 -2.27 -20.59
CA CYS A 376 0.89 -1.35 -20.32
C CYS A 376 0.75 -0.93 -18.86
N THR A 377 1.23 -1.74 -17.90
CA THR A 377 1.05 -1.44 -16.46
C THR A 377 2.12 -0.53 -15.83
N PRO A 378 3.40 -0.49 -16.27
CA PRO A 378 4.37 0.47 -15.78
C PRO A 378 4.33 1.85 -16.44
N GLY A 379 3.83 1.96 -17.69
CA GLY A 379 3.59 3.24 -18.36
C GLY A 379 2.28 3.86 -17.92
#